data_AF-A0A7M3X757-F1
#
_entry.id   AF-A0A7M3X757-F1
#
_cell.length_a   1.000
_cell.length_b   1.000
_cell.length_c   1.000
_cell.angle_alpha   90.00
_cell.angle_beta   90.00
_cell.angle_gamma   90.00
#
_symmetry.space_group_name_H-M   'P 1'
#
loop_
_entity.id
_entity.type
_entity.pdbx_description
1 polymer ?
#
loop_
_entity_poly.entity_id
_entity_poly.type
_entity_poly.pdbx_seq_one_letter_code
_entity_poly.pdbx_strand_id
1 'polypeptide(L)'
;KSKDQENVWTIAEFGFGMNPNARLSGNVLEDEKRLGTAYFSIGDNTTLGGSAAVGIQISGVLKSPSVWLDETVLFENGSFVVQ
;
A
#
# COMPACT_ATOMS: atom_id res chain seq x y z
N LYS A 1 -3.50 13.78 25.52
CA LYS A 1 -4.61 13.01 24.89
C LYS A 1 -4.92 13.43 23.44
N SER A 2 -4.34 14.49 22.85
CA SER A 2 -4.55 14.80 21.41
C SER A 2 -3.51 14.20 20.46
N LYS A 3 -2.24 14.05 20.88
CA LYS A 3 -1.15 13.57 20.00
C LYS A 3 -1.38 12.19 19.40
N ASP A 4 -1.99 11.26 20.15
CA ASP A 4 -2.25 9.90 19.66
C ASP A 4 -3.35 9.88 18.58
N GLN A 5 -4.27 10.84 18.58
CA GLN A 5 -5.31 10.97 17.54
C GLN A 5 -4.78 11.52 16.22
N GLU A 6 -3.71 12.32 16.26
CA GLU A 6 -3.08 12.86 15.05
C GLU A 6 -2.33 11.75 14.30
N ASN A 7 -1.69 10.83 15.03
CA ASN A 7 -0.95 9.70 14.48
C ASN A 7 -1.87 8.66 13.79
N VAL A 8 -3.19 8.71 14.00
CA VAL A 8 -4.15 7.84 13.32
C VAL A 8 -4.14 8.03 11.81
N TRP A 9 -3.75 9.21 11.34
CA TRP A 9 -3.70 9.55 9.91
C TRP A 9 -2.33 9.29 9.27
N THR A 10 -1.38 8.72 10.00
CA THR A 10 -0.05 8.41 9.48
C THR A 10 -0.13 7.34 8.41
N ILE A 11 0.47 7.58 7.24
CA ILE A 11 0.68 6.50 6.25
C ILE A 11 1.71 5.54 6.83
N ALA A 12 1.25 4.33 7.13
CA ALA A 12 2.03 3.31 7.81
C ALA A 12 2.86 2.45 6.85
N GLU A 13 2.29 2.12 5.70
CA GLU A 13 2.90 1.25 4.71
C GLU A 13 2.46 1.66 3.31
N PHE A 14 3.34 1.46 2.34
CA PHE A 14 3.02 1.52 0.93
C PHE A 14 3.69 0.34 0.23
N GLY A 15 2.96 -0.32 -0.65
CA GLY A 15 3.47 -1.45 -1.43
C GLY A 15 2.73 -1.62 -2.74
N PHE A 16 3.30 -2.42 -3.63
CA PHE A 16 2.68 -2.80 -4.89
C PHE A 16 2.84 -4.28 -5.16
N GLY A 17 1.83 -4.85 -5.81
CA GLY A 17 1.79 -6.27 -6.13
C GLY A 17 2.65 -6.60 -7.34
N MET A 18 3.39 -7.70 -7.23
CA MET A 18 4.33 -8.19 -8.25
C MET A 18 4.05 -9.64 -8.67
N ASN A 19 2.97 -10.24 -8.17
CA ASN A 19 2.61 -11.62 -8.47
C ASN A 19 1.68 -11.69 -9.70
N PRO A 20 2.15 -12.16 -10.88
CA PRO A 20 1.32 -12.29 -12.07
C PRO A 20 0.24 -13.37 -11.96
N ASN A 21 0.35 -14.30 -11.00
CA ASN A 21 -0.59 -15.40 -10.81
C ASN A 21 -1.75 -15.05 -9.87
N ALA A 22 -1.67 -13.95 -9.14
CA ALA A 22 -2.72 -13.54 -8.20
C ALA A 22 -3.89 -12.89 -8.93
N ARG A 23 -5.12 -13.17 -8.48
CA ARG A 23 -6.36 -12.69 -9.08
C ARG A 23 -7.02 -11.64 -8.19
N LEU A 24 -7.82 -10.75 -8.80
CA LEU A 24 -8.67 -9.89 -7.99
C LEU A 24 -9.88 -10.71 -7.54
N SER A 25 -9.92 -11.10 -6.28
CA SER A 25 -11.00 -11.94 -5.71
C SER A 25 -11.81 -11.23 -4.65
N GLY A 26 -11.42 -10.01 -4.25
CA GLY A 26 -11.98 -9.30 -3.10
C GLY A 26 -11.35 -9.75 -1.77
N ASN A 27 -10.37 -10.65 -1.83
CA ASN A 27 -9.52 -10.97 -0.70
C ASN A 27 -8.35 -9.98 -0.68
N VAL A 28 -8.35 -9.08 0.30
CA VAL A 28 -7.31 -8.05 0.47
C VAL A 28 -5.90 -8.64 0.37
N LEU A 29 -5.66 -9.81 0.99
CA LEU A 29 -4.32 -10.43 0.98
C LEU A 29 -3.87 -10.89 -0.42
N GLU A 30 -4.79 -11.31 -1.28
CA GLU A 30 -4.46 -11.70 -2.65
C GLU A 30 -4.39 -10.48 -3.57
N ASP A 31 -5.33 -9.56 -3.38
CA ASP A 31 -5.47 -8.34 -4.16
C ASP A 31 -4.24 -7.41 -3.97
N GLU A 32 -3.66 -7.35 -2.78
CA GLU A 32 -2.43 -6.61 -2.48
C GLU A 32 -1.18 -7.15 -3.20
N LYS A 33 -1.15 -8.45 -3.51
CA LYS A 33 0.04 -9.10 -4.10
C LYS A 33 -0.04 -9.18 -5.62
N ARG A 34 -1.22 -8.95 -6.21
CA ARG A 34 -1.46 -9.03 -7.64
C ARG A 34 -0.61 -8.05 -8.45
N LEU A 35 0.00 -8.54 -9.52
CA LEU A 35 0.73 -7.69 -10.47
C LEU A 35 -0.20 -6.60 -11.00
N GLY A 36 0.23 -5.35 -10.83
CA GLY A 36 -0.54 -4.19 -11.28
C GLY A 36 -1.46 -3.58 -10.25
N THR A 37 -1.44 -4.04 -8.99
CA THR A 37 -2.12 -3.37 -7.87
C THR A 37 -1.12 -2.64 -6.99
N ALA A 38 -1.61 -1.66 -6.24
CA ALA A 38 -0.85 -1.02 -5.16
C ALA A 38 -1.72 -0.94 -3.92
N TYR A 39 -1.11 -0.77 -2.76
CA TYR A 39 -1.83 -0.63 -1.52
C TYR A 39 -1.11 0.33 -0.59
N PHE A 40 -1.88 0.95 0.29
CA PHE A 40 -1.36 1.77 1.37
C PHE A 40 -2.09 1.43 2.65
N SER A 41 -1.37 1.48 3.76
CA SER A 41 -1.92 1.31 5.11
C SER A 41 -1.85 2.62 5.85
N ILE A 42 -2.85 2.92 6.68
CA ILE A 42 -2.89 4.11 7.53
C ILE A 42 -3.02 3.67 8.99
N GLY A 43 -2.29 4.34 9.87
CA GLY A 43 -2.32 4.17 11.32
C GLY A 43 -0.99 3.71 11.89
N ASP A 44 -0.99 2.53 12.50
CA ASP A 44 0.15 2.00 13.24
C ASP A 44 1.26 1.54 12.29
N ASN A 45 2.47 2.06 12.50
CA ASN A 45 3.64 1.72 11.69
C ASN A 45 4.81 1.19 12.52
N THR A 46 4.55 0.81 13.78
CA THR A 46 5.57 0.30 14.69
C THR A 46 6.17 -1.03 14.22
N THR A 47 5.39 -1.83 13.49
CA THR A 47 5.81 -3.09 12.86
C THR A 47 6.89 -2.92 11.80
N LEU A 48 6.90 -1.75 11.14
CA LEU A 48 7.89 -1.37 10.12
C LEU A 48 8.96 -0.44 10.68
N GLY A 49 9.01 -0.25 12.01
CA GLY A 49 10.01 0.58 12.68
C GLY A 49 9.68 2.07 12.77
N GLY A 50 8.44 2.46 12.46
CA GLY A 50 7.96 3.82 12.64
C GLY A 50 7.57 4.15 14.10
N SER A 51 7.19 5.40 14.35
CA SER A 51 6.90 5.94 15.68
C SER A 51 5.41 6.13 15.99
N ALA A 52 4.52 5.87 15.03
CA ALA A 52 3.08 6.00 15.20
C ALA A 52 2.52 4.71 15.82
N ALA A 53 2.36 4.72 17.14
CA ALA A 53 1.76 3.64 17.92
C ALA A 53 0.29 3.98 18.24
N VAL A 54 -0.62 3.63 17.33
CA VAL A 54 -2.06 3.95 17.46
C VAL A 54 -2.94 2.70 17.56
N GLY A 55 -2.37 1.50 17.38
CA GLY A 55 -3.07 0.22 17.55
C GLY A 55 -4.13 -0.08 16.50
N ILE A 56 -4.27 0.75 15.47
CA ILE A 56 -5.15 0.54 14.32
C ILE A 56 -4.33 0.60 13.04
N GLN A 57 -4.58 -0.31 12.11
CA GLN A 57 -3.98 -0.30 10.78
C GLN A 57 -5.08 -0.63 9.78
N ILE A 58 -5.33 0.30 8.86
CA ILE A 58 -6.37 0.15 7.83
C ILE A 58 -5.69 0.18 6.47
N SER A 59 -5.84 -0.90 5.70
CA SER A 59 -5.27 -1.05 4.36
C SER A 59 -6.31 -0.72 3.29
N GLY A 60 -5.88 0.03 2.27
CA GLY A 60 -6.63 0.29 1.05
C GLY A 60 -5.88 -0.23 -0.17
N VAL A 61 -6.59 -0.92 -1.07
CA VAL A 61 -6.01 -1.48 -2.30
C VAL A 61 -6.48 -0.70 -3.52
N LEU A 62 -5.53 -0.32 -4.37
CA LEU A 62 -5.69 0.33 -5.66
C LEU A 62 -5.58 -0.71 -6.77
N LYS A 63 -6.66 -0.89 -7.53
CA LYS A 63 -6.75 -1.90 -8.60
C LYS A 63 -5.90 -1.57 -9.83
N SER A 64 -5.81 -0.29 -10.19
CA SER A 64 -5.13 0.17 -11.42
C SER A 64 -4.39 1.49 -11.16
N PRO A 65 -3.38 1.49 -10.26
CA PRO A 65 -2.60 2.67 -9.94
C PRO A 65 -1.60 2.99 -11.04
N SER A 66 -1.18 4.25 -11.09
CA SER A 66 0.09 4.63 -11.70
C SER A 66 1.06 4.98 -10.58
N VAL A 67 2.26 4.41 -10.62
CA VAL A 67 3.26 4.52 -9.55
C VAL A 67 4.59 4.93 -10.17
N TRP A 68 5.23 5.92 -9.55
CA TRP A 68 6.53 6.44 -9.96
C TRP A 68 7.50 6.32 -8.78
N LEU A 69 8.73 5.93 -9.09
CA LEU A 69 9.86 6.02 -8.17
C LEU A 69 10.83 7.03 -8.76
N ASP A 70 10.86 8.22 -8.16
CA ASP A 70 11.55 9.39 -8.69
C ASP A 70 11.13 9.68 -10.15
N GLU A 71 12.05 9.58 -11.10
CA GLU A 71 11.79 9.79 -12.53
C GLU A 71 11.40 8.50 -13.28
N THR A 72 11.38 7.35 -12.60
CA THR A 72 11.06 6.05 -13.19
C THR A 72 9.58 5.71 -12.99
N VAL A 73 8.83 5.55 -14.09
CA VAL A 73 7.46 5.03 -14.05
C VAL A 73 7.53 3.53 -13.76
N LEU A 74 7.05 3.05 -12.62
CA LEU A 74 6.96 1.62 -12.29
C LEU A 74 5.70 0.99 -12.87
N PHE A 75 4.56 1.64 -12.64
CA PHE A 75 3.25 1.21 -13.10
C PHE A 75 2.54 2.36 -13.80
N GLU A 76 1.83 2.05 -14.88
CA GLU A 76 0.93 2.96 -15.58
C GLU A 76 -0.44 2.30 -15.75
N ASN A 77 -1.48 2.86 -15.11
CA ASN A 77 -2.85 2.32 -15.13
C ASN A 77 -2.93 0.82 -14.76
N GLY A 78 -2.12 0.38 -13.80
CA GLY A 78 -2.01 -1.02 -13.37
C GLY A 78 -1.21 -1.93 -14.29
N SER A 79 -0.54 -1.39 -15.32
CA SER A 79 0.43 -2.14 -16.13
C SER A 79 1.84 -1.88 -15.61
N PHE A 80 2.61 -2.93 -15.35
CA PHE A 80 4.03 -2.78 -14.99
C PHE A 80 4.84 -2.42 -16.25
N VAL A 81 5.54 -1.28 -16.23
CA VAL A 81 6.17 -0.70 -17.43
C VAL A 81 7.70 -0.67 -17.40
N VAL A 82 8.33 -1.01 -16.27
CA VAL A 82 9.79 -1.09 -16.17
C VAL A 82 10.29 -2.42 -16.70
N GLN A 83 11.17 -2.36 -17.69
CA GLN A 83 11.99 -3.47 -18.20
C GLN A 83 13.46 -3.13 -18.07
#